data_AF-A0A8T3WAW5-F1
#
_entry.id   AF-A0A8T3WAW5-F1
#
_cell.length_a   1.000
_cell.length_b   1.000
_cell.length_c   1.000
_cell.angle_alpha   90.00
_cell.angle_beta   90.00
_cell.angle_gamma   90.00
#
_symmetry.space_group_name_H-M   'P 1'
#
loop_
_entity.id
_entity.type
_entity.pdbx_description
1 polymer ?
#
loop_
_entity_poly.entity_id
_entity_poly.type
_entity_poly.pdbx_seq_one_letter_code
_entity_poly.pdbx_strand_id
1 'polypeptide(L)'
;MANAWDNLLSGFSEIFSSPLKDPSIWWLLAPIILFWLVIEIYFGRHKKEKLGWNTALGNGLNMFWIMIISLKVLFEGQLGLHNLDKLVFVVFIALYSIFIIFVSFTHKIKENVFFLVASPTIVYYLSGIAILWVYNLLAINIWVIIDLITLYIIILIFEAILKKAIPTAPAEGHTEMQLGRI
;
A
#
# COMPACT_ATOMS: atom_id res chain seq x y z
N MET A 1 5.66 23.82 27.11
CA MET A 1 6.20 23.35 25.81
C MET A 1 6.07 21.84 25.81
N ALA A 2 5.24 21.28 24.92
CA ALA A 2 5.19 19.83 24.76
C ALA A 2 6.57 19.34 24.33
N ASN A 3 7.07 18.27 24.96
CA ASN A 3 8.37 17.72 24.59
C ASN A 3 8.24 16.95 23.26
N ALA A 4 9.37 16.59 22.63
CA ALA A 4 9.35 15.87 21.35
C ALA A 4 8.60 14.53 21.42
N TRP A 5 8.59 13.87 22.58
CA TRP A 5 7.88 12.61 22.81
C TRP A 5 6.36 12.78 22.82
N ASP A 6 5.86 13.85 23.45
CA ASP A 6 4.43 14.18 23.47
C ASP A 6 3.91 14.40 22.04
N ASN A 7 4.71 15.06 21.19
CA ASN A 7 4.35 15.30 19.80
C ASN A 7 4.37 14.02 18.94
N LEU A 8 5.36 13.14 19.11
CA LEU A 8 5.41 11.84 18.43
C LEU A 8 4.23 10.94 18.83
N LEU A 9 3.92 10.86 20.12
CA LEU A 9 2.76 10.08 20.57
C LEU A 9 1.44 10.64 20.02
N SER A 10 1.37 11.96 19.84
CA SER A 10 0.19 12.61 19.27
C SER A 10 -0.04 12.24 17.79
N GLY A 11 1.02 12.12 16.98
CA GLY A 11 0.86 11.79 15.55
C GLY A 11 0.52 10.32 15.34
N PHE A 12 1.11 9.40 16.10
CA PHE A 12 0.63 8.00 16.13
C PHE A 12 -0.84 7.89 16.56
N SER A 13 -1.23 8.60 17.61
CA SER A 13 -2.62 8.64 18.07
C SER A 13 -3.55 9.16 16.97
N GLU A 14 -3.14 10.21 16.25
CA GLU A 14 -3.90 10.75 15.12
C GLU A 14 -4.04 9.68 14.01
N ILE A 15 -2.94 9.04 13.57
CA ILE A 15 -2.96 8.02 12.51
C ILE A 15 -3.89 6.85 12.85
N PHE A 16 -3.78 6.29 14.06
CA PHE A 16 -4.57 5.12 14.45
C PHE A 16 -6.04 5.45 14.74
N SER A 17 -6.34 6.68 15.17
CA SER A 17 -7.71 7.12 15.40
C SER A 17 -8.41 7.59 14.12
N SER A 18 -7.67 8.01 13.08
CA SER A 18 -8.24 8.50 11.81
C SER A 18 -9.30 7.59 11.20
N PRO A 19 -9.10 6.26 11.03
CA PRO A 19 -10.12 5.37 10.46
C PRO A 19 -11.37 5.19 11.33
N LEU A 20 -11.31 5.61 12.60
CA LEU A 20 -12.43 5.50 13.55
C LEU A 20 -13.29 6.76 13.58
N LYS A 21 -12.80 7.88 13.03
CA LYS A 21 -13.54 9.15 12.95
C LYS A 21 -14.75 9.07 12.03
N ASP A 22 -14.70 8.24 10.99
CA ASP A 22 -15.81 7.97 10.08
C ASP A 22 -15.83 6.48 9.69
N PRO A 23 -16.80 5.69 10.20
CA PRO A 23 -16.90 4.27 9.88
C PRO A 23 -17.10 3.95 8.39
N SER A 24 -17.64 4.90 7.60
CA SER A 24 -17.87 4.67 6.16
C SER A 24 -16.56 4.52 5.37
N ILE A 25 -15.44 5.00 5.90
CA ILE A 25 -14.14 4.89 5.24
C ILE A 25 -13.66 3.43 5.09
N TRP A 26 -14.18 2.52 5.92
CA TRP A 26 -13.83 1.10 5.86
C TRP A 26 -14.27 0.42 4.57
N TRP A 27 -15.28 0.95 3.86
CA TRP A 27 -15.65 0.47 2.54
C TRP A 27 -14.50 0.64 1.51
N LEU A 28 -13.59 1.58 1.76
CA LEU A 28 -12.39 1.80 0.95
C LEU A 28 -11.16 1.13 1.57
N LEU A 29 -10.96 1.26 2.88
CA LEU A 29 -9.76 0.73 3.54
C LEU A 29 -9.75 -0.80 3.65
N ALA A 30 -10.89 -1.43 3.94
CA ALA A 30 -10.95 -2.88 4.13
C ALA A 30 -10.44 -3.68 2.92
N PRO A 31 -10.88 -3.43 1.67
CA PRO A 31 -10.35 -4.16 0.52
C PRO A 31 -8.85 -3.92 0.31
N ILE A 32 -8.34 -2.70 0.52
CA ILE A 32 -6.91 -2.38 0.41
C ILE A 32 -6.10 -3.17 1.43
N ILE A 33 -6.51 -3.14 2.70
CA ILE A 33 -5.84 -3.86 3.78
C ILE A 33 -5.89 -5.37 3.51
N LEU A 34 -7.04 -5.88 3.05
CA LEU A 34 -7.19 -7.30 2.71
C LEU A 34 -6.25 -7.70 1.56
N PHE A 35 -6.22 -6.95 0.45
CA PHE A 35 -5.32 -7.23 -0.66
C PHE A 35 -3.86 -7.20 -0.23
N TRP A 36 -3.48 -6.19 0.55
CA TRP A 36 -2.13 -6.07 1.09
C TRP A 36 -1.74 -7.29 1.91
N LEU A 37 -2.55 -7.65 2.92
CA LEU A 37 -2.26 -8.78 3.81
C LEU A 37 -2.24 -10.11 3.05
N VAL A 38 -3.20 -10.35 2.16
CA VAL A 38 -3.28 -11.59 1.38
C VAL A 38 -2.04 -11.75 0.50
N ILE A 39 -1.62 -10.70 -0.20
CA ILE A 39 -0.44 -10.76 -1.07
C ILE A 39 0.85 -10.95 -0.26
N GLU A 40 0.99 -10.26 0.88
CA GLU A 40 2.18 -10.42 1.75
C GLU A 40 2.26 -11.82 2.37
N ILE A 41 1.12 -12.37 2.84
CA ILE A 41 1.05 -13.74 3.35
C ILE A 41 1.35 -14.74 2.24
N TYR A 42 0.83 -14.52 1.03
CA TYR A 42 1.09 -15.36 -0.14
C TYR A 42 2.59 -15.46 -0.43
N PHE A 43 3.29 -14.33 -0.60
CA PHE A 43 4.75 -14.35 -0.84
C PHE A 43 5.55 -14.83 0.38
N GLY A 44 5.04 -14.64 1.60
CA GLY A 44 5.63 -15.22 2.80
C GLY A 44 5.59 -16.75 2.82
N ARG A 45 4.52 -17.35 2.31
CA ARG A 45 4.38 -18.81 2.17
C ARG A 45 5.14 -19.36 0.96
N HIS A 46 5.09 -18.66 -0.16
CA HIS A 46 5.69 -19.04 -1.43
C HIS A 46 7.04 -18.35 -1.66
N LYS A 47 8.01 -18.56 -0.75
CA LYS A 47 9.29 -17.83 -0.72
C LYS A 47 10.17 -17.94 -1.99
N LYS A 48 9.90 -18.93 -2.84
CA LYS A 48 10.58 -19.11 -4.14
C LYS A 48 9.97 -18.26 -5.24
N GLU A 49 8.71 -17.87 -5.09
CA GLU A 49 8.03 -16.97 -6.00
C GLU A 49 8.44 -15.54 -5.71
N LYS A 50 8.65 -14.77 -6.78
CA LYS A 50 8.93 -13.35 -6.70
C LYS A 50 7.71 -12.57 -7.18
N LEU A 51 7.62 -11.31 -6.78
CA LEU A 51 6.66 -10.38 -7.38
C LEU A 51 6.79 -10.49 -8.91
N GLY A 52 5.70 -10.79 -9.60
CA GLY A 52 5.67 -10.86 -11.05
C GLY A 52 5.13 -9.57 -11.66
N TRP A 53 5.33 -9.41 -12.96
CA TRP A 53 4.79 -8.29 -13.74
C TRP A 53 3.27 -8.15 -13.61
N ASN A 54 2.53 -9.28 -13.57
CA ASN A 54 1.09 -9.28 -13.36
C ASN A 54 0.69 -8.72 -11.98
N THR A 55 1.44 -9.07 -10.92
CA THR A 55 1.20 -8.54 -9.57
C THR A 55 1.52 -7.05 -9.49
N ALA A 56 2.64 -6.63 -10.09
CA ALA A 56 3.01 -5.21 -10.18
C ALA A 56 1.95 -4.39 -10.93
N LEU A 57 1.45 -4.92 -12.05
CA LEU A 57 0.35 -4.31 -12.82
C LEU A 57 -0.93 -4.21 -11.97
N GLY A 58 -1.31 -5.29 -11.29
CA GLY A 58 -2.49 -5.32 -10.42
C GLY A 58 -2.41 -4.31 -9.28
N ASN A 59 -1.24 -4.19 -8.64
CA ASN A 59 -0.99 -3.18 -7.62
C ASN A 59 -1.14 -1.76 -8.20
N GLY A 60 -0.53 -1.49 -9.37
CA GLY A 60 -0.64 -0.20 -10.05
C GLY A 60 -2.09 0.17 -10.41
N LEU A 61 -2.88 -0.79 -10.92
CA LEU A 61 -4.29 -0.59 -11.25
C LEU A 61 -5.13 -0.31 -9.99
N ASN A 62 -4.92 -1.05 -8.90
CA ASN A 62 -5.60 -0.82 -7.63
C ASN A 62 -5.30 0.58 -7.09
N MET A 63 -4.04 1.00 -7.10
CA MET A 63 -3.62 2.33 -6.68
C MET A 63 -4.26 3.43 -7.53
N PHE A 64 -4.26 3.26 -8.85
CA PHE A 64 -4.86 4.20 -9.77
C PHE A 64 -6.36 4.35 -9.52
N TRP A 65 -7.08 3.24 -9.32
CA TRP A 65 -8.51 3.25 -8.98
C TRP A 65 -8.79 4.04 -7.70
N ILE A 66 -7.99 3.85 -6.64
CA ILE A 66 -8.11 4.65 -5.42
C ILE A 66 -7.88 6.14 -5.69
N MET A 67 -6.90 6.49 -6.54
CA MET A 67 -6.68 7.88 -6.89
C MET A 67 -7.85 8.48 -7.67
N ILE A 68 -8.52 7.73 -8.54
CA ILE A 68 -9.74 8.19 -9.22
C ILE A 68 -10.87 8.45 -8.21
N ILE A 69 -11.06 7.58 -7.21
CA ILE A 69 -12.04 7.81 -6.14
C ILE A 69 -11.70 9.06 -5.34
N SER A 70 -10.43 9.21 -4.95
CA SER A 70 -9.95 10.38 -4.22
C SER A 70 -10.15 11.67 -5.01
N LEU A 71 -9.90 11.67 -6.33
CA LEU A 71 -10.20 12.80 -7.19
C LEU A 71 -11.71 13.10 -7.17
N LYS A 72 -12.56 12.09 -7.38
CA LYS A 72 -14.03 12.28 -7.32
C LYS A 72 -14.46 13.00 -6.04
N VAL A 73 -13.95 12.58 -4.88
CA VAL A 73 -14.24 13.23 -3.58
C VAL A 73 -13.81 14.70 -3.56
N LEU A 74 -12.60 15.00 -4.04
CA LEU A 74 -12.09 16.38 -4.12
C LEU A 74 -12.93 17.26 -5.07
N PHE A 75 -13.40 16.71 -6.18
CA PHE A 75 -14.19 17.43 -7.18
C PHE A 75 -15.65 17.62 -6.75
N GLU A 76 -16.26 16.65 -6.07
CA GLU A 76 -17.63 16.73 -5.55
C GLU A 76 -17.74 17.64 -4.32
N GLY A 77 -16.69 17.71 -3.49
CA GLY A 77 -16.64 18.50 -2.26
C GLY A 77 -16.52 20.02 -2.43
N GLN A 78 -16.86 20.57 -3.61
CA GLN A 78 -16.58 21.95 -4.05
C GLN A 78 -15.07 22.26 -4.03
N LEU A 79 -14.43 22.24 -5.20
CA LEU A 79 -13.03 22.62 -5.36
C LEU A 79 -12.78 24.08 -4.93
N GLY A 80 -12.41 24.27 -3.68
CA GLY A 80 -11.80 25.49 -3.19
C GLY A 80 -10.27 25.42 -3.28
N LEU A 81 -9.62 26.59 -3.32
CA LEU A 81 -8.15 26.71 -3.20
C LEU A 81 -7.59 26.01 -1.94
N HIS A 82 -8.43 25.80 -0.92
CA HIS A 82 -8.11 25.11 0.33
C HIS A 82 -7.77 23.62 0.20
N ASN A 83 -8.02 22.98 -0.95
CA ASN A 83 -7.70 21.56 -1.18
C ASN A 83 -6.58 21.35 -2.22
N LEU A 84 -5.86 22.41 -2.61
CA LEU A 84 -4.83 22.33 -3.66
C LEU A 84 -3.69 21.38 -3.28
N ASP A 85 -3.31 21.37 -2.01
CA ASP A 85 -2.31 20.45 -1.44
C ASP A 85 -2.69 18.97 -1.64
N LYS A 86 -3.93 18.61 -1.30
CA LYS A 86 -4.46 17.26 -1.51
C LYS A 86 -4.57 16.92 -2.99
N LEU A 87 -4.99 17.86 -3.82
CA LEU A 87 -5.07 17.66 -5.27
C LEU A 87 -3.69 17.35 -5.85
N VAL A 88 -2.67 18.15 -5.50
CA VAL A 88 -1.29 17.93 -5.94
C VAL A 88 -0.79 16.56 -5.47
N PHE A 89 -1.06 16.19 -4.22
CA PHE A 89 -0.71 14.87 -3.70
C PHE A 89 -1.39 13.73 -4.48
N VAL A 90 -2.72 13.78 -4.65
CA VAL A 90 -3.46 12.74 -5.37
C VAL A 90 -3.02 12.63 -6.82
N VAL A 91 -2.77 13.75 -7.52
CA VAL A 91 -2.25 13.74 -8.89
C VAL A 91 -0.85 13.13 -8.94
N PHE A 92 0.03 13.46 -8.00
CA PHE A 92 1.37 12.86 -7.93
C PHE A 92 1.30 11.34 -7.76
N ILE A 93 0.47 10.86 -6.84
CA ILE A 93 0.26 9.43 -6.57
C ILE A 93 -0.42 8.73 -7.76
N ALA A 94 -1.33 9.42 -8.47
CA ALA A 94 -1.93 8.92 -9.72
C ALA A 94 -0.88 8.75 -10.83
N LEU A 95 -0.01 9.74 -11.04
CA LEU A 95 1.09 9.64 -12.00
C LEU A 95 2.05 8.51 -11.65
N TYR A 96 2.33 8.32 -10.36
CA TYR A 96 3.13 7.19 -9.88
C TYR A 96 2.47 5.84 -10.19
N SER A 97 1.15 5.70 -10.01
CA SER A 97 0.43 4.48 -10.38
C SER A 97 0.44 4.22 -11.90
N ILE A 98 0.32 5.27 -12.73
CA ILE A 98 0.45 5.20 -14.19
C ILE A 98 1.87 4.75 -14.57
N PHE A 99 2.89 5.26 -13.89
CA PHE A 99 4.27 4.82 -14.08
C PHE A 99 4.42 3.31 -13.80
N ILE A 100 3.86 2.81 -12.70
CA ILE A 100 3.86 1.38 -12.38
C ILE A 100 3.17 0.58 -13.49
N ILE A 101 1.98 1.00 -13.93
CA ILE A 101 1.22 0.33 -14.99
C ILE A 101 2.04 0.28 -16.30
N PHE A 102 2.59 1.42 -16.73
CA PHE A 102 3.35 1.53 -17.97
C PHE A 102 4.60 0.65 -17.97
N VAL A 103 5.38 0.67 -16.89
CA VAL A 103 6.58 -0.18 -16.78
C VAL A 103 6.19 -1.65 -16.70
N SER A 104 5.07 -1.99 -16.04
CA SER A 104 4.58 -3.36 -15.97
C SER A 104 4.12 -3.90 -17.32
N PHE A 105 3.64 -3.06 -18.24
CA PHE A 105 3.32 -3.48 -19.61
C PHE A 105 4.56 -3.60 -20.51
N THR A 106 5.52 -2.69 -20.34
CA THR A 106 6.65 -2.56 -21.28
C THR A 106 7.89 -3.33 -20.85
N HIS A 107 7.98 -3.75 -19.59
CA HIS A 107 9.12 -4.47 -19.00
C HIS A 107 10.47 -3.75 -19.20
N LYS A 108 10.48 -2.43 -19.34
CA LYS A 108 11.69 -1.65 -19.68
C LYS A 108 12.68 -1.47 -18.52
N ILE A 109 12.27 -1.72 -17.28
CA ILE A 109 13.10 -1.55 -16.07
C ILE A 109 13.46 -2.92 -15.51
N LYS A 110 14.67 -3.06 -14.95
CA LYS A 110 15.10 -4.29 -14.29
C LYS A 110 14.17 -4.67 -13.15
N GLU A 111 13.74 -5.94 -13.14
CA GLU A 111 12.80 -6.53 -12.19
C GLU A 111 13.15 -6.25 -10.72
N ASN A 112 14.40 -6.51 -10.32
CA ASN A 112 14.84 -6.32 -8.93
C ASN A 112 14.66 -4.90 -8.40
N VAL A 113 14.73 -3.88 -9.27
CA VAL A 113 14.55 -2.48 -8.87
C VAL A 113 13.08 -2.12 -8.95
N PHE A 114 12.43 -2.48 -10.05
CA PHE A 114 11.05 -2.11 -10.29
C PHE A 114 10.07 -2.76 -9.29
N PHE A 115 10.28 -4.02 -8.94
CA PHE A 115 9.41 -4.74 -8.01
C PHE A 115 9.51 -4.24 -6.56
N LEU A 116 10.59 -3.55 -6.18
CA LEU A 116 10.64 -2.84 -4.90
C LEU A 116 9.66 -1.66 -4.92
N VAL A 117 9.62 -0.92 -6.03
CA VAL A 117 8.77 0.25 -6.23
C VAL A 117 7.30 -0.17 -6.37
N ALA A 118 7.01 -1.24 -7.11
CA ALA A 118 5.65 -1.76 -7.29
C ALA A 118 5.20 -2.75 -6.18
N SER A 119 5.90 -2.75 -5.03
CA SER A 119 5.62 -3.66 -3.94
C SER A 119 4.23 -3.39 -3.32
N PRO A 120 3.53 -4.44 -2.85
CA PRO A 120 2.25 -4.29 -2.17
C PRO A 120 2.32 -3.28 -1.03
N THR A 121 3.34 -3.38 -0.17
CA THR A 121 3.52 -2.50 0.98
C THR A 121 3.52 -1.03 0.59
N ILE A 122 4.35 -0.61 -0.37
CA ILE A 122 4.40 0.80 -0.80
C ILE A 122 3.05 1.25 -1.36
N VAL A 123 2.49 0.44 -2.27
CA VAL A 123 1.28 0.78 -3.01
C VAL A 123 0.07 0.93 -2.07
N TYR A 124 -0.17 -0.06 -1.21
CA TYR A 124 -1.33 -0.07 -0.32
C TYR A 124 -1.15 0.91 0.85
N TYR A 125 0.08 1.11 1.33
CA TYR A 125 0.37 2.11 2.37
C TYR A 125 0.07 3.53 1.89
N LEU A 126 0.58 3.92 0.71
CA LEU A 126 0.31 5.24 0.12
C LEU A 126 -1.17 5.42 -0.21
N SER A 127 -1.85 4.37 -0.67
CA SER A 127 -3.29 4.40 -0.94
C SER A 127 -4.10 4.67 0.33
N GLY A 128 -3.75 4.03 1.45
CA GLY A 128 -4.40 4.26 2.74
C GLY A 128 -4.22 5.69 3.25
N ILE A 129 -3.00 6.23 3.18
CA ILE A 129 -2.73 7.63 3.54
C ILE A 129 -3.56 8.59 2.67
N ALA A 130 -3.59 8.37 1.35
CA ALA A 130 -4.35 9.20 0.43
C ALA A 130 -5.83 9.23 0.77
N ILE A 131 -6.43 8.08 1.06
CA ILE A 131 -7.84 7.99 1.47
C ILE A 131 -8.07 8.78 2.76
N LEU A 132 -7.31 8.51 3.81
CA LEU A 132 -7.52 9.18 5.11
C LEU A 132 -7.35 10.70 5.02
N TRP A 133 -6.38 11.16 4.23
CA TRP A 133 -6.12 12.60 4.10
C TRP A 133 -7.16 13.31 3.22
N VAL A 134 -7.55 12.72 2.09
CA VAL A 134 -8.56 13.31 1.18
C VAL A 134 -9.92 13.44 1.86
N TYR A 135 -10.29 12.46 2.68
CA TYR A 135 -11.52 12.46 3.47
C TYR A 135 -11.45 13.34 4.73
N ASN A 136 -10.38 14.12 4.94
CA ASN A 136 -10.17 14.97 6.12
C ASN A 136 -10.12 14.20 7.46
N LEU A 137 -9.80 12.90 7.43
CA LEU A 137 -9.71 12.08 8.65
C LEU A 137 -8.31 12.12 9.26
N LEU A 138 -7.30 12.41 8.45
CA LEU A 138 -5.90 12.53 8.83
C LEU A 138 -5.39 13.95 8.57
N ALA A 139 -5.04 14.66 9.63
CA ALA A 139 -4.43 16.00 9.53
C ALA A 139 -2.91 15.88 9.35
N ILE A 140 -2.42 16.10 8.12
CA ILE A 140 -0.98 16.02 7.83
C ILE A 140 -0.26 17.25 8.40
N ASN A 141 0.55 17.01 9.44
CA ASN A 141 1.53 17.95 9.96
C ASN A 141 2.91 17.27 10.03
N ILE A 142 3.97 18.01 10.38
CA ILE A 142 5.35 17.48 10.38
C ILE A 142 5.52 16.26 11.30
N TRP A 143 4.84 16.21 12.45
CA TRP A 143 4.90 15.08 13.38
C TRP A 143 4.20 13.86 12.82
N VAL A 144 3.02 14.04 12.23
CA VAL A 144 2.31 12.96 11.52
C VAL A 144 3.15 12.42 10.36
N ILE A 145 3.89 13.26 9.63
CA ILE A 145 4.81 12.79 8.58
C ILE A 145 5.93 11.92 9.17
N ILE A 146 6.55 12.35 10.26
CA ILE A 146 7.60 11.58 10.96
C ILE A 146 7.05 10.24 11.44
N ASP A 147 5.84 10.23 12.00
CA ASP A 147 5.20 9.01 12.50
C ASP A 147 4.75 8.10 11.37
N LEU A 148 4.30 8.62 10.22
CA LEU A 148 4.03 7.83 9.02
C LEU A 148 5.31 7.18 8.48
N ILE A 149 6.45 7.89 8.48
CA ILE A 149 7.73 7.29 8.08
C ILE A 149 8.13 6.19 9.07
N THR A 150 7.97 6.46 10.36
CA THR A 150 8.31 5.51 11.43
C THR A 150 7.40 4.27 11.37
N LEU A 151 6.11 4.45 11.16
CA LEU A 151 5.13 3.38 10.99
C LEU A 151 5.46 2.52 9.77
N TYR A 152 5.86 3.13 8.65
CA TYR A 152 6.31 2.39 7.47
C TYR A 152 7.52 1.49 7.78
N ILE A 153 8.50 2.00 8.52
CA ILE A 153 9.66 1.20 8.96
C ILE A 153 9.22 0.04 9.86
N ILE A 154 8.32 0.30 10.83
CA ILE A 154 7.77 -0.73 11.71
C ILE A 154 7.05 -1.82 10.91
N ILE A 155 6.26 -1.43 9.91
CA ILE A 155 5.57 -2.34 9.01
C ILE A 155 6.57 -3.24 8.26
N LEU A 156 7.64 -2.67 7.69
CA LEU A 156 8.67 -3.46 6.99
C LEU A 156 9.36 -4.47 7.93
N ILE A 157 9.63 -4.08 9.17
CA ILE A 157 10.19 -4.98 10.19
C ILE A 157 9.19 -6.09 10.51
N PHE A 158 7.91 -5.75 10.69
CA PHE A 158 6.85 -6.72 10.96
C PHE A 158 6.69 -7.72 9.81
N GLU A 159 6.66 -7.26 8.57
CA GLU A 159 6.60 -8.13 7.38
C GLU A 159 7.80 -9.07 7.30
N ALA A 160 9.00 -8.57 7.61
CA ALA A 160 10.20 -9.41 7.64
C ALA A 160 10.11 -10.51 8.72
N ILE A 161 9.58 -10.18 9.90
CA ILE A 161 9.33 -11.15 10.97
C ILE A 161 8.25 -12.16 10.53
N LEU A 162 7.15 -11.69 9.96
CA LEU A 162 6.04 -12.51 9.50
C LEU A 162 6.50 -13.51 8.43
N LYS A 163 7.25 -13.06 7.41
CA LYS A 163 7.83 -13.90 6.36
C LYS A 163 8.78 -14.97 6.92
N LYS A 164 9.47 -14.68 8.03
CA LYS A 164 10.31 -15.66 8.73
C LYS A 164 9.49 -16.67 9.52
N ALA A 165 8.40 -16.24 10.16
CA ALA A 165 7.52 -17.08 10.96
C ALA A 165 6.63 -18.02 10.12
N ILE A 166 6.23 -17.62 8.91
CA ILE A 166 5.40 -18.44 8.03
C ILE A 166 6.22 -19.64 7.49
N PRO A 167 5.73 -20.89 7.64
CA PRO A 167 6.33 -22.07 7.03
C PRO A 167 6.31 -21.97 5.50
N THR A 168 7.43 -22.34 4.87
CA THR A 168 7.51 -22.41 3.42
C THR A 168 6.61 -23.54 2.91
N ALA A 169 5.84 -23.30 1.85
CA ALA A 169 5.09 -24.37 1.20
C ALA A 169 6.03 -25.51 0.77
N PRO A 170 5.61 -26.79 0.90
CA PRO A 170 6.39 -27.91 0.39
C PRO A 170 6.62 -27.68 -1.11
N ALA A 171 7.84 -27.96 -1.59
CA ALA A 171 8.09 -27.94 -3.01
C ALA A 171 7.13 -28.92 -3.68
N GLU A 172 6.38 -28.47 -4.69
CA GLU A 172 5.55 -29.37 -5.49
C GLU A 172 6.43 -30.51 -5.98
N GLY A 173 6.21 -31.70 -5.42
CA GLY A 173 6.89 -32.90 -5.83
C GLY A 173 6.46 -33.22 -7.25
N HIS A 174 7.41 -33.36 -8.15
CA HIS A 174 7.26 -34.04 -9.44
C HIS A 174 6.92 -35.54 -9.24
N THR A 175 5.86 -35.84 -8.51
CA THR A 175 5.41 -37.21 -8.18
C THR A 175 4.28 -37.64 -9.12
N GLU A 176 4.34 -37.30 -10.41
CA GLU A 176 3.35 -37.73 -11.42
C GLU A 176 3.98 -38.25 -12.73
N MET A 177 5.19 -38.82 -12.70
CA MET A 177 5.77 -39.45 -13.92
C MET A 177 6.33 -40.86 -13.73
N GLN A 178 5.81 -41.65 -12.77
CA GLN A 178 6.21 -43.07 -12.62
C GLN A 178 5.05 -44.07 -12.53
N LEU A 179 3.78 -43.65 -12.54
CA LEU A 179 2.63 -44.57 -12.50
C LEU A 179 1.80 -44.43 -13.78
N GLY A 180 2.19 -45.15 -14.84
CA GLY A 180 1.36 -45.17 -16.06
C GLY A 180 2.01 -45.65 -17.35
N ARG A 181 3.14 -46.37 -17.30
CA ARG A 181 3.59 -47.20 -18.42
C ARG A 181 3.75 -48.63 -17.93
N ILE A 182 2.63 -49.35 -17.88
CA ILE A 182 2.58 -50.82 -17.88
C ILE A 182 1.77 -51.20 -19.11
#